data_AF-A0A165WSB1-F1
#
_entry.id   AF-A0A165WSB1-F1
#
_cell.length_a   1.000
_cell.length_b   1.000
_cell.length_c   1.000
_cell.angle_alpha   90.00
_cell.angle_beta   90.00
_cell.angle_gamma   90.00
#
_symmetry.space_group_name_H-M   'P 1'
#
loop_
_entity.id
_entity.type
_entity.pdbx_description
1 polymer ?
#
loop_
_entity_poly.entity_id
_entity_poly.type
_entity_poly.pdbx_seq_one_letter_code
_entity_poly.pdbx_strand_id
1 'polypeptide(L)'
;DSQMIYHVMRDAPTYWAPLLQTHKIGTIEQFQRSLQSIEEALINNPFIADDSSSSPSYSPVSSSSRSPRSPIRKRPRVYLTNTSSGKPQPRYPRDDKNKSKGKTPEQTGHQGCYLCGSNQHWMKECKYYQPSSVMRQPARVHFVQTPDASEEIIEDYDH
;
A
#
# COMPACT_ATOMS: atom_id res chain seq x y z
N ASP A 1 -30.69 3.37 -26.81
CA ASP A 1 -29.91 3.63 -25.58
C ASP A 1 -28.49 3.07 -25.60
N SER A 2 -28.29 1.77 -25.82
CA SER A 2 -26.96 1.14 -25.87
C SER A 2 -25.99 1.77 -26.88
N GLN A 3 -26.47 2.16 -28.07
CA GLN A 3 -25.67 2.89 -29.06
C GLN A 3 -25.22 4.28 -28.55
N MET A 4 -26.08 4.96 -27.79
CA MET A 4 -25.79 6.27 -27.20
C MET A 4 -24.70 6.14 -26.13
N ILE A 5 -24.84 5.16 -25.24
CA ILE A 5 -23.84 4.83 -24.22
C ILE A 5 -22.50 4.47 -24.89
N TYR A 6 -22.53 3.70 -25.99
CA TYR A 6 -21.32 3.37 -26.74
C TYR A 6 -20.62 4.62 -27.29
N HIS A 7 -21.35 5.54 -27.91
CA HIS A 7 -20.77 6.79 -28.44
C HIS A 7 -20.15 7.64 -27.33
N VAL A 8 -20.84 7.79 -26.19
CA VAL A 8 -20.31 8.51 -25.02
C VAL A 8 -19.05 7.84 -24.47
N MET A 9 -19.07 6.51 -24.34
CA MET A 9 -17.94 5.73 -23.81
C MET A 9 -16.75 5.66 -24.76
N ARG A 10 -16.94 5.92 -26.07
CA ARG A 10 -15.86 5.95 -27.07
C ARG A 10 -14.93 7.15 -26.83
N ASP A 11 -15.51 8.29 -26.48
CA ASP A 11 -14.76 9.53 -26.26
C ASP A 11 -14.32 9.67 -24.78
N ALA A 12 -14.82 8.80 -23.90
CA ALA A 12 -14.42 8.72 -22.50
C ALA A 12 -13.07 8.03 -22.29
N PRO A 13 -12.35 8.33 -21.19
CA PRO A 13 -11.12 7.62 -20.84
C PRO A 13 -11.33 6.10 -20.67
N THR A 14 -10.38 5.30 -21.15
CA THR A 14 -10.48 3.82 -21.17
C THR A 14 -10.67 3.18 -19.80
N TYR A 15 -10.20 3.83 -18.73
CA TYR A 15 -10.37 3.34 -17.36
C TYR A 15 -11.78 3.52 -16.80
N TRP A 16 -12.69 4.24 -17.50
CA TRP A 16 -14.08 4.42 -17.07
C TRP A 16 -14.94 3.17 -17.31
N ALA A 17 -14.65 2.41 -18.37
CA ALA A 17 -15.40 1.20 -18.71
C ALA A 17 -15.49 0.17 -17.55
N PRO A 18 -14.39 -0.16 -16.85
CA PRO A 18 -14.46 -1.04 -15.68
C PRO A 18 -15.10 -0.38 -14.45
N LEU A 19 -15.03 0.94 -14.29
CA LEU A 19 -15.63 1.66 -13.17
C LEU A 19 -17.16 1.71 -13.28
N LEU A 20 -17.67 2.03 -14.48
CA LEU A 20 -19.09 2.13 -14.78
C LEU A 20 -19.75 0.78 -15.07
N GLN A 21 -18.97 -0.30 -15.24
CA GLN A 21 -19.47 -1.63 -15.60
C GLN A 21 -20.48 -1.59 -16.75
N THR A 22 -20.13 -0.88 -17.83
CA THR A 22 -21.05 -0.51 -18.92
C THR A 22 -21.72 -1.71 -19.62
N HIS A 23 -21.12 -2.90 -19.55
CA HIS A 23 -21.68 -4.15 -20.06
C HIS A 23 -22.97 -4.61 -19.35
N LYS A 24 -23.25 -4.10 -18.14
CA LYS A 24 -24.47 -4.41 -17.36
C LYS A 24 -25.58 -3.39 -17.55
N ILE A 25 -25.29 -2.27 -18.23
CA ILE A 25 -26.19 -1.13 -18.33
C ILE A 25 -26.94 -1.22 -19.66
N GLY A 26 -28.24 -1.45 -19.60
CA GLY A 26 -29.10 -1.58 -20.78
C GLY A 26 -29.76 -0.28 -21.23
N THR A 27 -30.02 0.63 -20.28
CA THR A 27 -30.77 1.88 -20.52
C THR A 27 -29.95 3.11 -20.15
N ILE A 28 -30.29 4.25 -20.77
CA ILE A 28 -29.59 5.52 -20.50
C ILE A 28 -29.82 6.02 -19.07
N GLU A 29 -30.99 5.76 -18.48
CA GLU A 29 -31.27 6.12 -17.09
C GLU A 29 -30.38 5.36 -16.11
N GLN A 30 -30.15 4.07 -16.35
CA GLN A 30 -29.25 3.27 -15.51
C GLN A 30 -27.81 3.78 -15.61
N PHE A 31 -27.40 4.24 -16.80
CA PHE A 31 -26.11 4.88 -17.02
C PHE A 31 -25.95 6.16 -16.20
N GLN A 32 -26.95 7.03 -16.23
CA GLN A 32 -26.96 8.28 -15.46
C GLN A 32 -26.94 8.04 -13.95
N ARG A 33 -27.75 7.10 -13.44
CA ARG A 33 -27.74 6.72 -12.02
C ARG A 33 -26.40 6.14 -11.58
N SER A 34 -25.75 5.35 -12.44
CA SER A 34 -24.41 4.82 -12.16
C SER A 34 -23.36 5.92 -12.07
N LEU A 35 -23.44 6.95 -12.92
CA LEU A 35 -22.54 8.10 -12.87
C LEU A 35 -22.73 8.90 -11.58
N GLN A 36 -23.98 9.21 -11.23
CA GLN A 36 -24.32 9.92 -9.99
C GLN A 36 -23.83 9.16 -8.75
N SER A 37 -24.01 7.83 -8.71
CA SER A 37 -23.53 7.01 -7.60
C SER A 37 -22.01 7.05 -7.44
N ILE A 38 -21.27 7.03 -8.54
CA ILE A 38 -19.80 7.15 -8.49
C ILE A 38 -19.39 8.55 -8.06
N GLU A 39 -20.06 9.59 -8.55
CA GLU A 39 -19.83 10.97 -8.13
C GLU A 39 -20.04 11.14 -6.62
N GLU A 40 -21.17 10.69 -6.09
CA GLU A 40 -21.47 10.71 -4.66
C GLU A 40 -20.44 9.93 -3.84
N ALA A 41 -19.99 8.77 -4.33
CA ALA A 41 -18.97 7.97 -3.65
C ALA A 41 -17.59 8.65 -3.65
N LEU A 42 -17.27 9.45 -4.67
CA LEU A 42 -16.03 10.22 -4.75
C LEU A 42 -16.09 11.49 -3.89
N ILE A 43 -17.23 12.18 -3.85
CA ILE A 43 -17.45 13.36 -3.01
C ILE A 43 -17.45 12.99 -1.52
N ASN A 44 -18.17 11.93 -1.16
CA ASN A 44 -18.30 11.50 0.23
C ASN A 44 -17.23 10.48 0.62
N ASN A 45 -16.10 10.43 -0.10
CA ASN A 45 -15.06 9.45 0.16
C ASN A 45 -14.44 9.68 1.55
N PRO A 46 -14.67 8.80 2.54
CA PRO A 46 -14.16 9.00 3.91
C PRO A 46 -12.64 8.87 3.99
N PHE A 47 -11.98 8.43 2.91
CA PHE A 47 -10.52 8.36 2.79
C PHE A 47 -9.91 9.61 2.15
N ILE A 48 -10.72 10.47 1.50
CA ILE A 48 -10.35 11.84 1.15
C ILE A 48 -10.94 12.73 2.23
N ALA A 49 -10.62 12.41 3.49
CA ALA A 49 -10.86 13.36 4.56
C ALA A 49 -10.04 14.61 4.25
N ASP A 50 -10.74 15.75 4.23
CA ASP A 50 -10.17 17.09 4.39
C ASP A 50 -8.95 17.01 5.33
N ASP A 51 -7.81 17.56 4.89
CA ASP A 51 -6.57 17.70 5.67
C ASP A 51 -6.73 18.73 6.81
N SER A 52 -7.90 18.72 7.44
CA SER A 52 -8.29 19.55 8.57
C SER A 52 -8.66 18.61 9.71
N SER A 53 -7.61 18.19 10.41
CA SER A 53 -7.65 17.89 11.84
C SER A 53 -8.75 16.94 12.33
N SER A 54 -8.51 15.64 12.31
CA SER A 54 -8.81 14.72 13.43
C SER A 54 -8.45 13.30 13.03
N SER A 55 -7.36 12.77 13.60
CA SER A 55 -7.08 11.34 13.54
C SER A 55 -8.11 10.58 14.39
N PRO A 56 -8.90 9.64 13.83
CA PRO A 56 -9.55 8.63 14.64
C PRO A 56 -8.54 7.53 14.88
N SER A 57 -8.11 7.40 16.13
CA SER A 57 -7.43 6.21 16.61
C SER A 57 -8.41 5.04 16.48
N TYR A 58 -8.21 4.13 15.52
CA TYR A 58 -9.02 2.92 15.42
C TYR A 58 -8.14 1.67 15.46
N SER A 59 -8.33 0.93 16.55
CA SER A 59 -7.82 -0.42 16.79
C SER A 59 -8.32 -1.39 15.72
N PRO A 60 -7.48 -2.31 15.20
CA PRO A 60 -7.96 -3.33 14.28
C PRO A 60 -8.57 -4.49 15.08
N VAL A 61 -9.90 -4.54 15.15
CA VAL A 61 -10.62 -5.81 15.25
C VAL A 61 -10.81 -6.33 13.83
N SER A 62 -9.96 -7.28 13.42
CA SER A 62 -10.12 -7.97 12.14
C SER A 62 -10.74 -9.34 12.36
N SER A 63 -12.04 -9.41 12.09
CA SER A 63 -12.77 -10.65 11.85
C SER A 63 -12.20 -11.36 10.62
N SER A 64 -11.98 -12.66 10.78
CA SER A 64 -11.64 -13.61 9.73
C SER A 64 -12.55 -13.50 8.51
N SER A 65 -11.96 -13.34 7.33
CA SER A 65 -12.44 -13.99 6.11
C SER A 65 -11.27 -14.25 5.18
N ARG A 66 -11.07 -15.54 4.88
CA ARG A 66 -10.06 -16.04 3.96
C ARG A 66 -10.46 -15.62 2.54
N SER A 67 -9.55 -14.95 1.82
CA SER A 67 -9.72 -14.68 0.39
C SER A 67 -8.56 -15.29 -0.42
N PRO A 68 -8.80 -15.87 -1.61
CA PRO A 68 -7.82 -16.66 -2.35
C PRO A 68 -6.70 -15.79 -2.94
N ARG A 69 -5.52 -16.41 -3.08
CA ARG A 69 -4.29 -15.81 -3.62
C ARG A 69 -4.54 -15.15 -4.98
N SER A 70 -4.55 -13.81 -5.02
CA SER A 70 -4.48 -13.02 -6.25
C SER A 70 -3.02 -12.91 -6.74
N PRO A 71 -2.76 -12.96 -8.06
CA PRO A 71 -1.40 -12.82 -8.59
C PRO A 71 -0.84 -11.44 -8.25
N ILE A 72 0.41 -11.42 -7.79
CA ILE A 72 1.16 -10.23 -7.36
C ILE A 72 1.16 -9.19 -8.49
N ARG A 73 0.27 -8.20 -8.41
CA ARG A 73 0.39 -6.97 -9.21
C ARG A 73 1.62 -6.23 -8.71
N LYS A 74 2.61 -6.04 -9.59
CA LYS A 74 3.76 -5.16 -9.34
C LYS A 74 3.22 -3.76 -9.08
N ARG A 75 3.13 -3.35 -7.81
CA ARG A 75 2.76 -1.99 -7.43
C ARG A 75 3.84 -1.04 -7.97
N PRO A 76 3.49 0.06 -8.65
CA PRO A 76 4.46 1.09 -8.97
C PRO A 76 5.05 1.64 -7.65
N ARG A 77 6.37 1.62 -7.56
CA ARG A 77 7.11 2.11 -6.39
C ARG A 77 7.11 3.62 -6.44
N VAL A 78 6.19 4.25 -5.71
CA VAL A 78 6.17 5.70 -5.53
C VAL A 78 7.34 6.07 -4.62
N TYR A 79 8.31 6.81 -5.15
CA TYR A 79 9.29 7.50 -4.33
C TYR A 79 8.62 8.76 -3.81
N LEU A 80 7.99 8.67 -2.64
CA LEU A 80 7.52 9.84 -1.90
C LEU A 80 8.76 10.66 -1.51
N THR A 81 9.14 11.63 -2.35
CA THR A 81 10.04 12.70 -1.92
C THR A 81 9.19 13.64 -1.08
N ASN A 82 9.14 13.39 0.23
CA ASN A 82 8.56 14.33 1.20
C ASN A 82 9.26 15.69 1.05
N THR A 83 8.63 16.61 0.34
CA THR A 83 8.97 18.04 0.34
C THR A 83 8.30 18.69 1.54
N SER A 84 8.55 18.16 2.75
CA SER A 84 8.29 18.91 3.98
C SER A 84 9.47 19.84 4.20
N SER A 85 9.21 21.15 4.31
CA SER A 85 10.21 22.23 4.42
C SER A 85 11.16 22.13 5.63
N GLY A 86 11.00 21.11 6.48
CA GLY A 86 12.00 20.66 7.45
C GLY A 86 12.47 19.26 7.09
N LYS A 87 13.72 19.11 6.66
CA LYS A 87 14.36 17.78 6.63
C LYS A 87 14.35 17.27 8.08
N PRO A 88 13.84 16.05 8.36
CA PRO A 88 13.92 15.50 9.70
C PRO A 88 15.39 15.53 10.13
N GLN A 89 15.66 16.10 11.30
CA GLN A 89 17.04 16.12 11.80
C GLN A 89 17.53 14.67 11.90
N PRO A 90 18.77 14.40 11.47
CA PRO A 90 19.33 13.07 11.55
C PRO A 90 19.33 12.58 13.00
N ARG A 91 19.02 11.30 13.20
CA ARG A 91 18.96 10.68 14.54
C ARG A 91 20.32 10.63 15.23
N TYR A 92 21.39 10.72 14.45
CA TYR A 92 22.76 10.61 14.93
C TYR A 92 23.56 11.87 14.61
N PRO A 93 24.60 12.20 15.43
CA PRO A 93 25.50 13.31 15.15
C PRO A 93 26.16 13.17 13.77
N ARG A 94 26.36 14.31 13.11
CA ARG A 94 27.00 14.37 11.79
C ARG A 94 28.44 13.87 11.85
N ASP A 95 28.77 12.94 10.97
CA ASP A 95 30.11 12.36 10.84
C ASP A 95 30.69 12.64 9.45
N ASP A 96 31.45 13.72 9.33
CA ASP A 96 32.19 14.07 8.10
C ASP A 96 33.58 13.41 8.04
N LYS A 97 34.00 12.69 9.10
CA LYS A 97 35.29 11.97 9.13
C LYS A 97 35.21 10.67 8.34
N ASN A 98 34.04 10.03 8.36
CA ASN A 98 33.76 8.87 7.52
C ASN A 98 33.51 9.30 6.07
N LYS A 99 34.46 8.98 5.18
CA LYS A 99 34.42 9.30 3.75
C LYS A 99 34.33 8.02 2.91
N SER A 100 33.42 8.01 1.93
CA SER A 100 33.36 6.92 0.94
C SER A 100 34.69 6.77 0.22
N LYS A 101 35.08 5.52 -0.06
CA LYS A 101 36.27 5.22 -0.90
C LYS A 101 36.06 5.60 -2.37
N GLY A 102 34.80 5.65 -2.81
CA GLY A 102 34.40 6.06 -4.15
C GLY A 102 33.79 7.46 -4.19
N LYS A 103 32.98 7.74 -5.21
CA LYS A 103 32.26 9.01 -5.33
C LYS A 103 31.35 9.22 -4.11
N THR A 104 31.47 10.38 -3.48
CA THR A 104 30.62 10.75 -2.35
C THR A 104 29.24 11.25 -2.83
N PRO A 105 28.22 11.22 -1.98
CA PRO A 105 26.95 11.89 -2.25
C PRO A 105 27.13 13.37 -2.63
N GLU A 106 28.05 14.07 -1.96
CA GLU A 106 28.42 15.46 -2.29
C GLU A 106 28.91 15.61 -3.73
N GLN A 107 29.83 14.76 -4.18
CA GLN A 107 30.37 14.80 -5.54
C GLN A 107 29.35 14.43 -6.62
N THR A 108 28.33 13.64 -6.27
CA THR A 108 27.30 13.19 -7.21
C THR A 108 26.04 14.05 -7.17
N GLY A 109 25.99 15.08 -6.32
CA GLY A 109 24.80 15.89 -6.11
C GLY A 109 23.60 15.11 -5.53
N HIS A 110 23.86 13.96 -4.93
CA HIS A 110 22.82 13.13 -4.30
C HIS A 110 22.66 13.49 -2.83
N GLN A 111 21.50 13.14 -2.26
CA GLN A 111 21.27 13.31 -0.83
C GLN A 111 22.23 12.43 -0.03
N GLY A 112 22.90 13.03 0.96
CA GLY A 112 23.80 12.33 1.87
C GLY A 112 23.13 11.31 2.78
N CYS A 113 23.92 10.78 3.71
CA CYS A 113 23.50 9.79 4.67
C CYS A 113 22.30 10.28 5.52
N TYR A 114 21.15 9.63 5.40
CA TYR A 114 19.95 9.95 6.18
C TYR A 114 20.10 9.72 7.69
N LEU A 115 21.04 8.87 8.10
CA LEU A 115 21.23 8.51 9.52
C LEU A 115 21.89 9.63 10.31
N CYS A 116 22.99 10.19 9.78
CA CYS A 116 23.80 11.21 10.43
C CYS A 116 23.79 12.58 9.72
N GLY A 117 23.24 12.67 8.50
CA GLY A 117 23.19 13.91 7.72
C GLY A 117 24.49 14.29 7.01
N SER A 118 25.52 13.44 7.02
CA SER A 118 26.78 13.69 6.31
C SER A 118 26.65 13.41 4.81
N ASN A 119 27.22 14.28 3.97
CA ASN A 119 27.33 14.06 2.52
C ASN A 119 28.65 13.39 2.12
N GLN A 120 29.49 13.01 3.09
CA GLN A 120 30.81 12.42 2.85
C GLN A 120 30.77 10.90 2.63
N HIS A 121 29.71 10.22 3.05
CA HIS A 121 29.55 8.78 2.88
C HIS A 121 28.12 8.37 2.52
N TRP A 122 27.98 7.20 1.88
CA TRP A 122 26.67 6.60 1.59
C TRP A 122 26.03 6.04 2.87
N MET A 123 24.70 6.00 2.93
CA MET A 123 23.96 5.50 4.10
C MET A 123 24.44 4.12 4.60
N LYS A 124 24.80 3.21 3.68
CA LYS A 124 25.29 1.85 3.99
C LYS A 124 26.68 1.82 4.61
N GLU A 125 27.47 2.88 4.43
CA GLU A 125 28.82 3.03 4.96
C GLU A 125 28.82 3.75 6.31
N CYS A 126 27.66 4.22 6.77
CA CYS A 126 27.53 4.93 8.03
C CYS A 126 27.79 3.98 9.22
N LYS A 127 28.52 4.45 10.24
CA LYS A 127 28.76 3.69 11.48
C LYS A 127 27.47 3.23 12.17
N TYR A 128 26.39 4.00 12.01
CA TYR A 128 25.08 3.72 12.59
C TYR A 128 24.21 2.82 11.72
N TYR A 129 24.71 2.38 10.56
CA TYR A 129 23.98 1.49 9.67
C TYR A 129 23.93 0.07 10.25
N GLN A 130 22.72 -0.44 10.48
CA GLN A 130 22.51 -1.84 10.85
C GLN A 130 21.77 -2.54 9.71
N PRO A 131 22.37 -3.55 9.04
CA PRO A 131 21.66 -4.33 8.05
C PRO A 131 20.53 -5.11 8.72
N SER A 132 19.36 -5.13 8.07
CA SER A 132 18.13 -5.75 8.58
C SER A 132 18.25 -7.25 8.85
N SER A 133 19.30 -7.92 8.38
CA SER A 133 19.61 -9.32 8.68
C SER A 133 20.06 -9.55 10.12
N VAL A 134 20.45 -8.51 10.86
CA VAL A 134 20.85 -8.60 12.27
C VAL A 134 19.66 -8.38 13.22
N MET A 135 18.54 -7.83 12.73
CA MET A 135 17.28 -7.86 13.46
C MET A 135 16.72 -9.28 13.40
N ARG A 136 17.03 -10.08 14.44
CA ARG A 136 16.33 -11.33 14.75
C ARG A 136 14.86 -11.01 14.96
N GLN A 137 14.06 -11.04 13.90
CA GLN A 137 12.61 -11.10 14.01
C GLN A 137 12.30 -12.37 14.80
N PRO A 138 11.62 -12.30 15.96
CA PRO A 138 11.26 -13.50 16.69
C PRO A 138 10.39 -14.37 15.78
N ALA A 139 10.80 -15.63 15.58
CA ALA A 139 10.03 -16.60 14.83
C ALA A 139 8.67 -16.76 15.51
N ARG A 140 7.60 -16.39 14.80
CA ARG A 140 6.23 -16.50 15.31
C ARG A 140 5.80 -17.97 15.22
N VAL A 141 6.01 -18.72 16.30
CA VAL A 141 5.53 -20.09 16.41
C VAL A 141 4.04 -20.07 16.78
N HIS A 142 3.22 -20.76 15.97
CA HIS A 142 1.81 -20.99 16.28
C HIS A 142 1.71 -22.36 16.95
N PHE A 143 1.60 -22.38 18.28
CA PHE A 143 1.31 -23.60 19.02
C PHE A 143 -0.19 -23.87 18.93
N VAL A 144 -0.57 -24.97 18.26
CA VAL A 144 -1.97 -25.40 18.17
C VAL A 144 -2.20 -26.51 19.20
N GLN A 145 -2.79 -26.10 20.32
CA GLN A 145 -3.47 -26.91 21.32
C GLN A 145 -4.66 -27.69 20.76
N THR A 146 -4.54 -28.86 20.14
CA THR A 146 -5.75 -29.66 19.81
C THR A 146 -6.23 -30.40 21.06
N PRO A 147 -7.45 -30.12 21.56
CA PRO A 147 -8.06 -30.98 22.55
C PRO A 147 -8.41 -32.32 21.90
N ASP A 148 -8.08 -33.37 22.63
CA ASP A 148 -8.42 -34.76 22.38
C ASP A 148 -9.93 -34.88 22.10
N ALA A 149 -10.30 -35.22 20.88
CA ALA A 149 -11.68 -35.38 20.44
C ALA A 149 -11.79 -36.74 19.75
N SER A 150 -12.05 -37.72 20.61
CA SER A 150 -12.75 -38.99 20.39
C SER A 150 -13.17 -39.29 18.94
N GLU A 151 -12.65 -40.41 18.45
CA GLU A 151 -13.09 -41.15 17.28
C GLU A 151 -14.60 -41.43 17.35
N GLU A 152 -15.40 -40.82 16.47
CA GLU A 152 -16.68 -41.37 16.06
C GLU A 152 -16.66 -41.59 14.55
N ILE A 153 -16.52 -42.86 14.20
CA ILE A 153 -16.65 -43.43 12.86
C ILE A 153 -18.13 -43.40 12.50
N ILE A 154 -18.52 -42.63 11.49
CA ILE A 154 -19.83 -42.78 10.84
C ILE A 154 -19.60 -43.62 9.58
N GLU A 155 -19.65 -44.93 9.75
CA GLU A 155 -19.95 -45.88 8.68
C GLU A 155 -21.46 -45.81 8.41
N ASP A 156 -21.85 -45.34 7.22
CA ASP A 156 -22.96 -45.88 6.42
C ASP A 156 -23.35 -44.87 5.33
N TYR A 157 -23.12 -45.24 4.06
CA TYR A 157 -24.24 -45.48 3.14
C TYR A 157 -23.76 -46.21 1.89
N ASP A 158 -24.35 -47.37 1.68
CA ASP A 158 -24.08 -48.37 0.65
C ASP A 158 -24.74 -48.00 -0.71
N HIS A 159 -24.23 -48.68 -1.75
CA HIS A 159 -24.57 -48.79 -3.18
C HIS A 159 -25.84 -48.12 -3.75
#